data_AF-A0A1V4APQ5-F1
#
_entry.id   AF-A0A1V4APQ5-F1
#
_cell.length_a   1.000
_cell.length_b   1.000
_cell.length_c   1.000
_cell.angle_alpha   90.00
_cell.angle_beta   90.00
_cell.angle_gamma   90.00
#
_symmetry.space_group_name_H-M   'P 1'
#
loop_
_entity.id
_entity.type
_entity.pdbx_description
1 polymer ?
#
loop_
_entity_poly.entity_id
_entity_poly.type
_entity_poly.pdbx_seq_one_letter_code
_entity_poly.pdbx_strand_id
1 'polypeptide(L)' 'MDLLYRVGGLSGTEIGEMMGVDYSTVSQGRKRLREKLKSDQHLAQTMKRVETELSIVKI' A
#
# COMPACT_ATOMS: atom_id res chain seq x y z
N MET A 1 0.26 -1.14 3.09
CA MET A 1 -1.15 -1.55 2.91
C MET A 1 -1.60 -1.47 1.46
N ASP A 2 -1.37 -0.36 0.73
CA ASP A 2 -1.89 -0.27 -0.65
C ASP A 2 -1.28 -1.29 -1.63
N LEU A 3 0.02 -1.56 -1.55
CA LEU A 3 0.67 -2.60 -2.36
C LEU A 3 0.20 -4.01 -2.00
N LEU A 4 0.03 -4.31 -0.71
CA LEU A 4 -0.54 -5.59 -0.25
C LEU A 4 -1.94 -5.82 -0.83
N TYR A 5 -2.73 -4.75 -0.97
CA TYR A 5 -4.06 -4.82 -1.57
C TYR A 5 -4.00 -4.94 -3.10
N ARG A 6 -3.27 -4.05 -3.78
CA ARG A 6 -3.26 -3.97 -5.26
C ARG A 6 -2.49 -5.11 -5.92
N VAL A 7 -1.35 -5.46 -5.34
CA VAL A 7 -0.37 -6.40 -5.90
C VAL A 7 -0.46 -7.74 -5.18
N GLY A 8 -0.57 -7.72 -3.85
CA GLY A 8 -0.66 -8.93 -3.04
C GLY A 8 -2.05 -9.60 -3.02
N GLY A 9 -3.08 -8.97 -3.59
CA GLY A 9 -4.44 -9.52 -3.66
C GLY A 9 -5.17 -9.63 -2.31
N LEU A 10 -4.59 -9.10 -1.23
CA LEU A 10 -5.16 -9.20 0.11
C LEU A 10 -6.32 -8.23 0.31
N SER A 11 -7.37 -8.70 0.97
CA SER A 11 -8.49 -7.87 1.42
C SER A 11 -8.05 -6.88 2.50
N GLY A 12 -8.87 -5.84 2.71
CA GLY A 12 -8.64 -4.88 3.78
C GLY A 12 -8.66 -5.51 5.18
N THR A 13 -9.45 -6.57 5.35
CA THR A 13 -9.56 -7.33 6.61
C THR A 13 -8.29 -8.14 6.85
N GLU A 14 -7.81 -8.92 5.88
CA GLU A 14 -6.57 -9.72 6.02
C GLU A 14 -5.35 -8.82 6.30
N ILE A 15 -5.26 -7.66 5.65
CA ILE A 15 -4.21 -6.68 5.93
C ILE A 15 -4.36 -6.10 7.35
N GLY A 16 -5.60 -5.86 7.80
CA GLY A 16 -5.89 -5.37 9.14
C GLY A 16 -5.46 -6.36 10.21
N GLU A 17 -5.85 -7.63 10.06
CA GLU A 17 -5.44 -8.73 10.94
C GLU A 17 -3.91 -8.86 11.00
N MET A 18 -3.24 -8.86 9.84
CA MET A 18 -1.78 -8.96 9.76
C MET A 18 -1.05 -7.78 10.43
N MET A 19 -1.63 -6.58 10.41
CA MET A 19 -1.04 -5.37 10.99
C MET A 19 -1.56 -5.03 12.39
N GLY A 20 -2.50 -5.82 12.93
CA GLY A 20 -3.13 -5.54 14.22
C GLY A 20 -3.99 -4.26 14.24
N VAL A 21 -4.65 -3.93 13.12
CA VAL A 21 -5.51 -2.74 12.99
C VAL A 21 -6.85 -3.08 12.34
N ASP A 22 -7.88 -2.25 12.59
CA ASP A 22 -9.19 -2.43 11.96
C ASP A 22 -9.14 -2.18 10.44
N TYR A 23 -10.01 -2.86 9.68
CA TYR A 23 -10.12 -2.70 8.23
C TYR A 23 -10.35 -1.23 7.82
N SER A 24 -11.08 -0.44 8.63
CA SER A 24 -11.32 0.97 8.36
C SER A 24 -10.02 1.78 8.40
N THR A 25 -9.09 1.41 9.29
CA THR A 25 -7.75 2.01 9.34
C THR A 25 -6.97 1.69 8.07
N VAL A 26 -7.08 0.46 7.57
CA VAL A 26 -6.47 0.06 6.29
C VAL A 26 -7.06 0.87 5.12
N SER A 27 -8.38 0.97 5.05
CA SER A 27 -9.10 1.71 4.01
C SER A 27 -8.69 3.19 4.00
N GLN A 28 -8.71 3.84 5.16
CA GLN A 28 -8.34 5.25 5.30
C GLN A 28 -6.86 5.49 5.00
N GLY A 29 -5.95 4.63 5.50
CA GLY A 29 -4.52 4.72 5.23
C GLY A 29 -4.22 4.67 3.72
N ARG A 30 -4.86 3.74 3.00
CA ARG A 30 -4.75 3.64 1.54
C ARG A 30 -5.26 4.89 0.82
N LYS A 31 -6.43 5.41 1.23
CA LYS A 31 -6.98 6.65 0.65
C LYS A 31 -6.02 7.83 0.85
N ARG A 32 -5.54 8.04 2.07
CA ARG A 32 -4.60 9.13 2.41
C ARG A 32 -3.29 9.02 1.63
N LEU A 33 -2.74 7.80 1.51
CA LEU A 33 -1.53 7.57 0.73
C LEU A 33 -1.74 7.95 -0.74
N ARG A 34 -2.84 7.50 -1.37
CA ARG A 34 -3.14 7.84 -2.76
C ARG A 34 -3.29 9.35 -2.99
N GLU A 35 -3.95 10.05 -2.08
CA GLU A 35 -4.06 11.52 -2.19
C GLU A 35 -2.71 12.21 -2.02
N LYS A 36 -1.88 11.78 -1.05
CA LYS A 36 -0.55 12.36 -0.83
C LYS A 36 0.38 12.15 -2.03
N LEU A 37 0.29 11.00 -2.70
CA LEU A 37 1.08 10.71 -3.89
C LEU A 37 0.80 11.63 -5.08
N LYS A 38 -0.37 12.29 -5.12
CA LYS A 38 -0.71 13.22 -6.21
C LYS A 38 0.07 14.54 -6.10
N SER A 39 0.39 14.98 -4.89
CA SER A 39 1.05 16.27 -4.64
C SER A 39 2.52 16.15 -4.25
N ASP A 40 2.95 14.99 -3.75
CA ASP A 40 4.32 14.75 -3.29
C ASP A 40 5.09 13.86 -4.29
N GLN A 41 5.84 14.51 -5.20
CA GLN A 41 6.63 13.82 -6.22
C GLN A 41 7.74 12.94 -5.63
N HIS A 42 8.34 13.35 -4.51
CA HIS A 42 9.41 12.58 -3.88
C HIS A 42 8.86 11.28 -3.28
N LEU A 43 7.71 11.37 -2.61
CA LEU A 43 7.00 10.20 -2.11
C LEU A 43 6.56 9.28 -3.26
N ALA A 44 6.08 9.85 -4.37
CA ALA A 44 5.68 9.07 -5.55
C ALA A 44 6.86 8.29 -6.15
N GLN A 45 8.03 8.91 -6.27
CA GLN A 45 9.24 8.23 -6.73
C GLN A 45 9.68 7.12 -5.78
N THR A 46 9.62 7.37 -4.47
CA THR A 46 9.95 6.35 -3.45
C THR A 46 9.01 5.16 -3.55
N MET A 47 7.70 5.39 -3.65
CA MET A 47 6.71 4.33 -3.81
C MET A 47 6.93 3.52 -5.10
N LYS A 48 7.25 4.19 -6.21
CA LYS A 48 7.55 3.52 -7.48
C LYS A 48 8.78 2.61 -7.36
N ARG A 49 9.83 3.06 -6.65
CA ARG A 49 11.02 2.23 -6.41
C ARG A 49 10.66 0.98 -5.59
N VAL A 50 9.91 1.14 -4.50
CA VAL A 50 9.44 0.00 -3.69
C VAL A 50 8.63 -0.99 -4.52
N GLU A 51 7.69 -0.50 -5.35
CA GLU A 51 6.89 -1.37 -6.24
C GLU A 51 7.76 -2.09 -7.27
N THR A 52 8.80 -1.42 -7.80
CA THR A 52 9.74 -2.02 -8.76
C THR A 52 10.55 -3.14 -8.11
N GLU A 53 11.17 -2.89 -6.95
CA GLU A 53 11.98 -3.89 -6.25
C GLU A 53 11.14 -5.12 -5.84
N LEU A 54 9.91 -4.90 -5.35
CA LEU A 54 9.00 -5.99 -5.00
C LEU A 54 8.50 -6.78 -6.22
N SER A 55 8.44 -6.17 -7.40
CA SER A 55 8.05 -6.88 -8.64
C SER A 55 9.16 -7.76 -9.22
N ILE A 56 10.42 -7.47 -8.89
CA ILE A 56 11.59 -8.25 -9.33
C ILE A 56 11.69 -9.55 -8.53
N VAL A 57 11.32 -9.50 -7.25
CA VAL A 57 11.23 -10.69 -6.40
C VAL A 57 10.00 -11.48 -6.80
N LYS A 58 10.17 -12.52 -7.63
CA LYS A 58 9.15 -13.56 -7.81
C LYS A 58 9.03 -14.32 -6.49
N ILE A 59 7.96 -14.05 -5.74
CA ILE A 59 7.51 -14.87 -4.61
C ILE A 59 6.55 -15.93 -5.14
#